data_AF-A0A9W8CWD5-F1
#
_entry.id   AF-A0A9W8CWD5-F1
#
_cell.length_a   1.000
_cell.length_b   1.000
_cell.length_c   1.000
_cell.angle_alpha   90.00
_cell.angle_beta   90.00
_cell.angle_gamma   90.00
#
_symmetry.space_group_name_H-M   'P 1'
#
loop_
_entity.id
_entity.type
_entity.pdbx_description
1 polymer ?
#
loop_
_entity_poly.entity_id
_entity_poly.type
_entity_poly.pdbx_seq_one_letter_code
_entity_poly.pdbx_strand_id
1 'polypeptide(L)'
;MGEKGEWPADEPDDSTVRADDDSAQLPVFTGGRRTTGEDEGAKPAGPGSTRWTREEVERLAEVVERNRTGGGGQVDWSVVLRSFPHRTRVACCSALRRRNSSGGMRERIVRRPFSRAEEAVLLEAVRKHGERKWAKVAEEVVQTTGIHRPEAVYYSHWSFVLCPKARSAPHWTSAMSKRLREVAAVHGKDPIFLAYKFFPSYTPSMLSRMLLRMGTPLEDLDPRRLRFLKKPR
;
A
#
# COMPACT_ATOMS: atom_id res chain seq x y z
N MET A 1 1.69 -24.97 65.62
CA MET A 1 0.26 -25.28 65.43
C MET A 1 -0.12 -24.60 64.12
N GLY A 2 -0.24 -25.26 62.98
CA GLY A 2 -0.69 -26.65 62.73
C GLY A 2 -2.21 -26.63 62.51
N GLU A 3 -2.80 -27.23 61.47
CA GLU A 3 -2.30 -28.10 60.40
C GLU A 3 -3.27 -28.09 59.20
N LYS A 4 -2.77 -28.43 57.98
CA LYS A 4 -3.45 -29.13 56.85
C LYS A 4 -4.77 -28.50 56.33
N GLY A 5 -5.31 -28.79 55.14
CA GLY A 5 -5.16 -29.72 54.02
C GLY A 5 -6.37 -29.38 53.12
N GLU A 6 -6.50 -29.71 51.84
CA GLU A 6 -6.09 -30.91 51.10
C GLU A 6 -6.22 -30.60 49.59
N TRP A 7 -5.43 -31.24 48.73
CA TRP A 7 -5.64 -31.27 47.28
C TRP A 7 -5.98 -32.70 46.87
N PRO A 8 -6.89 -32.94 45.91
CA PRO A 8 -6.88 -34.16 45.12
C PRO A 8 -6.10 -33.93 43.83
N ALA A 9 -4.98 -34.62 43.69
CA ALA A 9 -4.41 -34.97 42.40
C ALA A 9 -4.89 -36.40 42.08
N ASP A 10 -5.13 -36.69 40.80
CA ASP A 10 -5.06 -38.05 40.24
C ASP A 10 -4.96 -37.94 38.71
N GLU A 11 -3.76 -38.19 38.18
CA GLU A 11 -3.58 -38.79 36.85
C GLU A 11 -3.50 -40.30 37.05
N PRO A 12 -3.93 -41.10 36.05
CA PRO A 12 -2.93 -42.06 35.56
C PRO A 12 -2.83 -42.16 34.03
N ASP A 13 -1.81 -42.92 33.64
CA ASP A 13 -1.09 -42.90 32.37
C ASP A 13 -1.52 -44.01 31.37
N ASP A 14 -1.32 -43.69 30.08
CA ASP A 14 -1.05 -44.58 28.92
C ASP A 14 -1.97 -45.76 28.49
N SER A 15 -1.69 -46.24 27.26
CA SER A 15 -1.87 -47.61 26.76
C SER A 15 -3.15 -48.01 25.98
N THR A 16 -3.22 -47.48 24.74
CA THR A 16 -3.34 -48.24 23.47
C THR A 16 -4.52 -49.20 23.11
N VAL A 17 -5.13 -48.91 21.94
CA VAL A 17 -5.65 -49.81 20.84
C VAL A 17 -6.73 -50.88 21.14
N ARG A 18 -7.88 -50.94 20.42
CA ARG A 18 -8.07 -51.24 18.97
C ARG A 18 -9.54 -50.99 18.51
N ALA A 19 -9.71 -50.78 17.19
CA ALA A 19 -10.66 -51.42 16.23
C ALA A 19 -12.14 -51.66 16.66
N ASP A 20 -13.21 -51.43 15.89
CA ASP A 20 -13.48 -51.34 14.43
C ASP A 20 -14.80 -50.53 14.22
N ASP A 21 -15.28 -50.05 13.05
CA ASP A 21 -14.74 -49.71 11.71
C ASP A 21 -15.89 -48.96 10.93
N ASP A 22 -15.89 -48.96 9.59
CA ASP A 22 -16.94 -48.56 8.63
C ASP A 22 -17.00 -47.09 8.14
N SER A 23 -16.28 -46.89 7.02
CA SER A 23 -16.79 -46.34 5.75
C SER A 23 -17.46 -44.95 5.66
N ALA A 24 -16.68 -43.97 5.23
CA ALA A 24 -17.11 -43.03 4.17
C ALA A 24 -15.91 -42.53 3.34
N GLN A 25 -15.90 -42.82 2.04
CA GLN A 25 -14.74 -42.61 1.16
C GLN A 25 -14.67 -41.17 0.60
N LEU A 26 -13.48 -40.57 0.58
CA LEU A 26 -13.13 -39.46 -0.30
C LEU A 26 -12.06 -39.92 -1.31
N PRO A 27 -12.27 -39.77 -2.63
CA PRO A 27 -11.36 -40.34 -3.63
C PRO A 27 -10.03 -39.58 -3.71
N VAL A 28 -8.94 -40.31 -3.52
CA VAL A 28 -7.58 -39.86 -3.87
C VAL A 28 -7.46 -39.86 -5.39
N PHE A 29 -7.24 -38.69 -6.00
CA PHE A 29 -6.85 -38.61 -7.41
C PHE A 29 -5.31 -38.55 -7.53
N THR A 30 -4.70 -39.70 -7.81
CA THR A 30 -3.29 -39.80 -8.21
C THR A 30 -3.14 -39.26 -9.64
N GLY A 31 -2.15 -38.39 -9.90
CA GLY A 31 -2.14 -37.63 -11.17
C GLY A 31 -0.86 -36.89 -11.54
N GLY A 32 0.29 -37.58 -11.56
CA GLY A 32 1.39 -37.28 -12.49
C GLY A 32 2.11 -35.93 -12.42
N ARG A 33 3.29 -35.91 -11.79
CA ARG A 33 4.35 -34.95 -12.15
C ARG A 33 4.86 -35.32 -13.55
N ARG A 34 4.77 -34.42 -14.53
CA ARG A 34 5.48 -34.53 -15.82
C ARG A 34 6.14 -33.20 -16.18
N THR A 35 7.38 -33.27 -16.64
CA THR A 35 8.20 -32.16 -17.13
C THR A 35 7.93 -31.88 -18.61
N THR A 36 8.48 -30.77 -19.13
CA THR A 36 8.35 -30.25 -20.51
C THR A 36 6.92 -29.80 -20.87
N GLY A 37 6.69 -28.66 -21.51
CA GLY A 37 7.62 -27.68 -22.06
C GLY A 37 7.22 -27.30 -23.47
N GLU A 38 6.12 -26.55 -23.62
CA GLU A 38 5.60 -26.06 -24.90
C GLU A 38 4.94 -24.69 -24.74
N ASP A 39 5.17 -23.82 -25.73
CA ASP A 39 4.73 -22.42 -25.77
C ASP A 39 3.37 -22.34 -26.49
N GLU A 40 2.28 -22.38 -25.73
CA GLU A 40 0.91 -22.39 -26.30
C GLU A 40 0.03 -21.31 -25.64
N GLY A 41 -0.27 -20.27 -26.42
CA GLY A 41 -1.51 -19.50 -26.31
C GLY A 41 -1.77 -18.75 -25.00
N ALA A 42 -1.08 -17.63 -24.77
CA ALA A 42 -1.50 -16.62 -23.80
C ALA A 42 -2.89 -16.05 -24.19
N LYS A 43 -3.95 -16.68 -23.65
CA LYS A 43 -5.37 -16.39 -23.89
C LYS A 43 -5.62 -14.86 -23.88
N PRO A 44 -6.10 -14.25 -24.98
CA PRO A 44 -6.15 -12.80 -25.09
C PRO A 44 -7.03 -12.20 -24.00
N ALA A 45 -6.50 -11.17 -23.36
CA ALA A 45 -7.17 -10.48 -22.27
C ALA A 45 -8.47 -9.85 -22.78
N GLY A 46 -9.61 -10.38 -22.31
CA GLY A 46 -10.93 -9.90 -22.71
C GLY A 46 -11.16 -8.40 -22.40
N PRO A 47 -12.14 -7.76 -23.07
CA PRO A 47 -12.42 -6.34 -22.93
C PRO A 47 -12.79 -6.00 -21.48
N GLY A 48 -11.85 -5.38 -20.76
CA GLY A 48 -12.00 -5.04 -19.34
C GLY A 48 -10.86 -5.50 -18.42
N SER A 49 -9.94 -6.36 -18.87
CA SER A 49 -8.82 -6.85 -18.03
C SER A 49 -7.99 -5.72 -17.41
N THR A 50 -7.98 -5.59 -16.08
CA THR A 50 -7.19 -4.58 -15.33
C THR A 50 -5.67 -4.65 -15.58
N ARG A 51 -5.19 -5.79 -16.09
CA ARG A 51 -3.77 -6.05 -16.37
C ARG A 51 -3.45 -5.67 -17.82
N TRP A 52 -2.54 -4.70 -17.96
CA TRP A 52 -1.91 -4.36 -19.23
C TRP A 52 -0.76 -5.33 -19.52
N THR A 53 -0.68 -5.89 -20.74
CA THR A 53 0.48 -6.67 -21.20
C THR A 53 1.61 -5.74 -21.68
N ARG A 54 2.82 -6.30 -21.89
CA ARG A 54 3.97 -5.51 -22.38
C ARG A 54 3.69 -5.01 -23.81
N GLU A 55 3.08 -5.85 -24.63
CA GLU A 55 2.78 -5.66 -26.05
C GLU A 55 1.63 -4.67 -26.25
N GLU A 56 0.61 -4.66 -25.37
CA GLU A 56 -0.39 -3.59 -25.30
C GLU A 56 0.26 -2.22 -24.98
N VAL A 57 1.19 -2.21 -24.02
CA VAL A 57 1.89 -0.99 -23.56
C VAL A 57 2.89 -0.46 -24.59
N GLU A 58 3.54 -1.36 -25.34
CA GLU A 58 4.41 -1.06 -26.48
C GLU A 58 3.62 -0.38 -27.60
N ARG A 59 2.55 -1.03 -28.08
CA ARG A 59 1.64 -0.48 -29.11
C ARG A 59 1.02 0.84 -28.68
N LEU A 60 0.62 0.97 -27.41
CA LEU A 60 0.11 2.24 -26.89
C LEU A 60 1.13 3.36 -27.01
N ALA A 61 2.39 3.10 -26.66
CA ALA A 61 3.43 4.11 -26.71
C ALA A 61 3.82 4.48 -28.15
N GLU A 62 3.86 3.51 -29.06
CA GLU A 62 4.08 3.73 -30.48
C GLU A 62 2.98 4.60 -31.11
N VAL A 63 1.70 4.28 -30.82
CA VAL A 63 0.56 5.09 -31.27
C VAL A 63 0.61 6.49 -30.65
N VAL A 64 1.00 6.63 -29.38
CA VAL A 64 1.16 7.95 -28.75
C VAL A 64 2.30 8.75 -29.36
N GLU A 65 3.44 8.13 -29.66
CA GLU A 65 4.58 8.80 -30.30
C GLU A 65 4.22 9.31 -31.69
N ARG A 66 3.59 8.45 -32.51
CA ARG A 66 3.07 8.78 -33.85
C ARG A 66 2.03 9.90 -33.84
N ASN A 67 1.31 10.09 -32.73
CA ASN A 67 0.27 11.11 -32.56
C ASN A 67 0.72 12.29 -31.67
N ARG A 68 2.03 12.48 -31.47
CA ARG A 68 2.56 13.76 -30.94
C ARG A 68 2.57 14.79 -32.05
N THR A 69 1.72 15.80 -31.95
CA THR A 69 1.77 16.96 -32.85
C THR A 69 2.98 17.83 -32.49
N GLY A 70 3.83 18.10 -33.49
CA GLY A 70 5.02 18.93 -33.35
C GLY A 70 4.66 20.36 -32.93
N GLY A 71 5.40 20.91 -31.95
CA GLY A 71 5.21 22.27 -31.43
C GLY A 71 4.95 22.35 -29.92
N GLY A 72 4.48 21.29 -29.28
CA GLY A 72 4.21 21.33 -27.82
C GLY A 72 4.11 19.98 -27.09
N GLY A 73 4.42 18.86 -27.75
CA GLY A 73 4.31 17.53 -27.13
C GLY A 73 2.86 17.09 -26.81
N GLN A 74 1.87 17.80 -27.34
CA GLN A 74 0.46 17.44 -27.19
C GLN A 74 0.15 16.17 -27.99
N VAL A 75 -0.63 15.28 -27.37
CA VAL A 75 -1.04 13.99 -27.94
C VAL A 75 -2.53 14.06 -28.23
N ASP A 76 -2.94 13.75 -29.46
CA ASP A 76 -4.36 13.56 -29.76
C ASP A 76 -4.86 12.23 -29.19
N TRP A 77 -5.42 12.30 -27.97
CA TRP A 77 -6.02 11.16 -27.30
C TRP A 77 -7.22 10.58 -28.05
N SER A 78 -7.84 11.34 -28.96
CA SER A 78 -8.96 10.86 -29.79
C SER A 78 -8.50 9.76 -30.74
N VAL A 79 -7.32 9.90 -31.37
CA VAL A 79 -6.72 8.86 -32.21
C VAL A 79 -6.30 7.66 -31.36
N VAL A 80 -5.65 7.91 -30.22
CA VAL A 80 -5.20 6.84 -29.31
C VAL A 80 -6.37 5.98 -28.82
N LEU A 81 -7.51 6.58 -28.50
CA LEU A 81 -8.70 5.85 -28.05
C LEU A 81 -9.37 5.03 -29.16
N ARG A 82 -9.29 5.45 -30.43
CA ARG A 82 -9.75 4.62 -31.56
C ARG A 82 -8.94 3.33 -31.71
N SER A 83 -7.65 3.36 -31.39
CA SER A 83 -6.80 2.16 -31.36
C SER A 83 -7.00 1.28 -30.12
N PHE A 84 -7.64 1.80 -29.07
CA PHE A 84 -7.90 1.08 -27.82
C PHE A 84 -9.35 1.30 -27.33
N PRO A 85 -10.37 0.88 -28.09
CA PRO A 85 -11.79 1.16 -27.76
C PRO A 85 -12.24 0.54 -26.43
N HIS A 86 -11.54 -0.49 -25.95
CA HIS A 86 -11.79 -1.13 -24.65
C HIS A 86 -11.00 -0.51 -23.49
N ARG A 87 -10.31 0.62 -23.69
CA ARG A 87 -9.49 1.31 -22.66
C ARG A 87 -9.90 2.77 -22.55
N THR A 88 -10.01 3.27 -21.32
CA THR A 88 -10.29 4.70 -21.08
C THR A 88 -9.00 5.53 -21.20
N ARG A 89 -9.15 6.85 -21.47
CA ARG A 89 -8.02 7.79 -21.52
C ARG A 89 -7.14 7.70 -20.27
N VAL A 90 -7.77 7.61 -19.10
CA VAL A 90 -7.09 7.48 -17.80
C VAL A 90 -6.28 6.18 -17.71
N ALA A 91 -6.80 5.06 -18.23
CA ALA A 91 -6.07 3.81 -18.29
C ALA A 91 -4.84 3.90 -19.20
N CYS A 92 -5.00 4.48 -20.40
CA CYS A 92 -3.89 4.71 -21.34
C CYS A 92 -2.82 5.64 -20.75
N CYS A 93 -3.21 6.81 -20.22
CA CYS A 93 -2.28 7.73 -19.55
C CYS A 93 -1.53 7.05 -18.39
N SER A 94 -2.21 6.23 -17.59
CA SER A 94 -1.61 5.51 -16.46
C SER A 94 -0.64 4.42 -16.90
N ALA A 95 -0.98 3.68 -17.96
CA ALA A 95 -0.13 2.65 -18.54
C ALA A 95 1.14 3.24 -19.19
N LEU A 96 0.97 4.31 -19.98
CA LEU A 96 2.09 5.03 -20.59
C LEU A 96 3.00 5.69 -19.53
N ARG A 97 2.42 6.35 -18.52
CA ARG A 97 3.20 6.89 -17.39
C ARG A 97 4.00 5.76 -16.72
N ARG A 98 3.38 4.60 -16.48
CA ARG A 98 4.05 3.42 -15.90
C ARG A 98 5.16 2.88 -16.79
N ARG A 99 4.99 2.85 -18.13
CA ARG A 99 6.02 2.48 -19.11
C ARG A 99 7.21 3.45 -19.03
N ASN A 100 6.94 4.74 -19.14
CA ASN A 100 7.97 5.78 -19.19
C ASN A 100 8.74 5.86 -17.86
N SER A 101 8.05 5.73 -16.72
CA SER A 101 8.69 5.56 -15.40
C SER A 101 9.40 4.20 -15.20
N SER A 102 9.28 3.25 -16.12
CA SER A 102 10.00 1.96 -16.07
C SER A 102 11.17 1.86 -17.03
N GLY A 103 11.28 2.76 -18.02
CA GLY A 103 12.24 2.67 -19.13
C GLY A 103 13.57 3.40 -18.96
N GLY A 104 13.86 4.00 -17.80
CA GLY A 104 15.11 4.74 -17.59
C GLY A 104 15.59 4.81 -16.15
N MET A 105 14.69 5.05 -15.18
CA MET A 105 15.08 5.20 -13.77
C MET A 105 14.10 4.50 -12.82
N ARG A 106 14.02 3.17 -12.95
CA ARG A 106 13.67 2.30 -11.82
C ARG A 106 14.87 2.06 -10.91
N GLU A 107 15.74 3.07 -10.76
CA GLU A 107 16.77 3.10 -9.73
C GLU A 107 16.11 2.74 -8.41
N ARG A 108 16.66 1.70 -7.79
CA ARG A 108 15.94 0.71 -6.96
C ARG A 108 14.99 1.41 -5.99
N ILE A 109 13.70 1.57 -6.34
CA ILE A 109 12.74 2.33 -5.52
C ILE A 109 12.81 1.78 -4.10
N VAL A 110 13.40 2.58 -3.21
CA VAL A 110 13.86 2.05 -1.94
C VAL A 110 12.64 1.79 -1.07
N ARG A 111 12.26 0.51 -0.97
CA ARG A 111 11.22 0.03 -0.06
C ARG A 111 11.72 -0.13 1.38
N ARG A 112 13.00 0.15 1.63
CA ARG A 112 13.62 0.14 2.96
C ARG A 112 13.08 1.31 3.80
N PRO A 113 13.12 1.24 5.14
CA PRO A 113 12.81 2.37 6.02
C PRO A 113 13.60 3.63 5.65
N PHE A 114 13.14 4.80 6.09
CA PHE A 114 13.93 6.01 6.04
C PHE A 114 15.15 5.88 6.96
N SER A 115 16.31 6.37 6.51
CA SER A 115 17.50 6.45 7.37
C SER A 115 17.54 7.78 8.11
N ARG A 116 18.16 7.86 9.30
CA ARG A 116 18.25 9.14 10.04
C ARG A 116 18.94 10.26 9.22
N ALA A 117 19.91 9.91 8.38
CA ALA A 117 20.56 10.85 7.47
C ALA A 117 19.58 11.36 6.38
N GLU A 118 18.79 10.45 5.80
CA GLU A 118 17.75 10.80 4.83
C GLU A 118 16.64 11.65 5.45
N GLU A 119 16.26 11.38 6.71
CA GLU A 119 15.28 12.19 7.46
C GLU A 119 15.81 13.60 7.77
N ALA A 120 17.10 13.74 8.09
CA ALA A 120 17.73 15.04 8.31
C ALA A 120 17.75 15.89 7.03
N VAL A 121 18.16 15.32 5.90
CA VAL A 121 18.12 15.99 4.59
C VAL A 121 16.68 16.35 4.20
N LEU A 122 15.72 15.44 4.40
CA LEU A 122 14.30 15.71 4.12
C LEU A 122 13.73 16.84 4.98
N LEU A 123 14.11 16.91 6.26
CA LEU A 123 13.68 17.98 7.16
C LEU A 123 14.23 19.34 6.70
N GLU A 124 15.49 19.40 6.28
CA GLU A 124 16.13 20.61 5.77
C GLU A 124 15.56 21.06 4.42
N ALA A 125 15.36 20.12 3.49
CA ALA A 125 14.72 20.39 2.19
C ALA A 125 13.28 20.91 2.35
N VAL A 126 12.51 20.36 3.31
CA VAL A 126 11.16 20.88 3.63
C VAL A 126 11.25 22.27 4.30
N ARG A 127 12.24 22.52 5.17
CA ARG A 127 12.49 23.85 5.76
C ARG A 127 12.79 24.91 4.68
N LYS A 128 13.53 24.53 3.64
CA LYS A 128 13.97 25.40 2.54
C LYS A 128 12.89 25.63 1.46
N HIS A 129 12.15 24.60 1.06
CA HIS A 129 11.20 24.66 -0.06
C HIS A 129 9.72 24.68 0.35
N GLY A 130 9.41 24.32 1.59
CA GLY A 130 8.06 24.29 2.15
C GLY A 130 7.23 23.08 1.73
N GLU A 131 6.20 22.77 2.53
CA GLU A 131 5.33 21.59 2.43
C GLU A 131 4.42 21.53 1.19
N ARG A 132 4.60 22.43 0.22
CA ARG A 132 3.79 22.53 -1.02
C ARG A 132 4.56 22.13 -2.28
N LYS A 133 5.89 21.96 -2.23
CA LYS A 133 6.77 21.78 -3.40
C LYS A 133 7.49 20.42 -3.38
N TRP A 134 6.73 19.34 -3.18
CA TRP A 134 7.27 17.98 -2.99
C TRP A 134 8.16 17.47 -4.12
N ALA A 135 7.92 17.87 -5.37
CA ALA A 135 8.82 17.56 -6.48
C ALA A 135 10.24 18.13 -6.27
N LYS A 136 10.37 19.39 -5.83
CA LYS A 136 11.69 20.01 -5.54
C LYS A 136 12.34 19.42 -4.29
N VAL A 137 11.54 19.15 -3.26
CA VAL A 137 12.02 18.46 -2.04
C VAL A 137 12.54 17.07 -2.38
N ALA A 138 11.84 16.32 -3.24
CA ALA A 138 12.29 15.02 -3.71
C ALA A 138 13.61 15.14 -4.48
N GLU A 139 13.69 16.05 -5.45
CA GLU A 139 14.90 16.31 -6.23
C GLU A 139 16.13 16.63 -5.35
N GLU A 140 16.00 17.54 -4.39
CA GLU A 140 17.09 17.90 -3.46
C GLU A 140 17.51 16.72 -2.57
N VAL A 141 16.56 15.93 -2.07
CA VAL A 141 16.85 14.72 -1.28
C VAL A 141 17.57 13.67 -2.14
N VAL A 142 17.17 13.49 -3.40
CA VAL A 142 17.86 12.57 -4.33
C VAL A 142 19.26 13.06 -4.65
N GLN A 143 19.45 14.35 -4.97
CA GLN A 143 20.77 14.94 -5.25
C GLN A 143 21.74 14.79 -4.06
N THR A 144 21.24 14.95 -2.83
CA THR A 144 22.07 14.89 -1.61
C THR A 144 22.35 13.46 -1.15
N THR A 145 21.39 12.53 -1.29
CA THR A 145 21.50 11.18 -0.71
C THR A 145 21.74 10.06 -1.71
N GLY A 146 21.52 10.31 -3.01
CA GLY A 146 21.46 9.29 -4.06
C GLY A 146 20.24 8.36 -3.95
N ILE A 147 19.30 8.59 -3.03
CA ILE A 147 18.16 7.69 -2.78
C ILE A 147 16.93 8.16 -3.55
N HIS A 148 16.65 7.55 -4.70
CA HIS A 148 15.44 7.84 -5.47
C HIS A 148 14.16 7.24 -4.82
N ARG A 149 13.25 8.12 -4.35
CA ARG A 149 11.87 7.77 -3.97
C ARG A 149 10.86 8.72 -4.64
N PRO A 150 9.62 8.25 -4.93
CA PRO A 150 8.58 9.13 -5.45
C PRO A 150 8.12 10.14 -4.39
N GLU A 151 7.78 11.36 -4.83
CA GLU A 151 7.36 12.50 -3.99
C GLU A 151 6.30 12.15 -2.91
N ALA A 152 5.33 11.28 -3.26
CA ALA A 152 4.26 10.85 -2.38
C ALA A 152 4.77 10.08 -1.14
N VAL A 153 5.94 9.43 -1.23
CA VAL A 153 6.58 8.72 -0.12
C VAL A 153 7.26 9.70 0.84
N TYR A 154 7.87 10.78 0.34
CA TYR A 154 8.40 11.87 1.16
C TYR A 154 7.26 12.63 1.86
N TYR A 155 6.22 13.05 1.13
CA TYR A 155 5.01 13.66 1.70
C TYR A 155 4.36 12.76 2.79
N SER A 156 4.25 11.46 2.52
CA SER A 156 3.70 10.49 3.48
C SER A 156 4.63 10.21 4.66
N HIS A 157 5.93 10.49 4.56
CA HIS A 157 6.85 10.39 5.69
C HIS A 157 6.79 11.65 6.55
N TRP A 158 6.84 12.81 5.91
CA TRP A 158 6.64 14.09 6.57
C TRP A 158 5.32 14.16 7.36
N SER A 159 4.18 13.98 6.69
CA SER A 159 2.84 14.21 7.26
C SER A 159 2.45 13.31 8.44
N PHE A 160 3.19 12.22 8.65
CA PHE A 160 2.88 11.18 9.62
C PHE A 160 4.01 10.92 10.62
N VAL A 161 5.26 11.26 10.30
CA VAL A 161 6.45 10.91 11.12
C VAL A 161 7.31 12.12 11.45
N LEU A 162 7.66 12.96 10.48
CA LEU A 162 8.63 14.04 10.70
C LEU A 162 8.04 15.40 11.08
N CYS A 163 6.84 15.74 10.60
CA CYS A 163 6.29 17.06 10.85
C CYS A 163 6.09 17.28 12.37
N PRO A 164 6.37 18.48 12.91
CA PRO A 164 6.42 18.70 14.36
C PRO A 164 5.16 18.21 15.08
N LYS A 165 3.98 18.45 14.48
CA LYS A 165 2.68 18.03 14.99
C LYS A 165 2.54 16.50 15.08
N ALA A 166 3.00 15.74 14.07
CA ALA A 166 2.94 14.28 14.11
C ALA A 166 3.98 13.66 15.06
N ARG A 167 5.07 14.38 15.35
CA ARG A 167 6.06 13.99 16.38
C ARG A 167 5.54 14.21 17.80
N SER A 168 4.83 15.30 18.06
CA SER A 168 4.22 15.59 19.37
C SER A 168 2.90 14.86 19.62
N ALA A 169 2.25 14.33 18.57
CA ALA A 169 1.00 13.58 18.70
C ALA A 169 1.17 12.31 19.58
N PRO A 170 0.33 12.10 20.61
CA PRO A 170 0.37 10.88 21.43
C PRO A 170 0.12 9.62 20.59
N HIS A 171 0.46 8.45 21.12
CA HIS A 171 0.17 7.19 20.43
C HIS A 171 -1.34 6.99 20.26
N TRP A 172 -1.73 6.49 19.09
CA TRP A 172 -3.14 6.15 18.84
C TRP A 172 -3.56 4.95 19.70
N THR A 173 -4.77 4.99 20.24
CA THR A 173 -5.31 3.95 21.13
C THR A 173 -6.76 3.59 20.75
N SER A 174 -7.23 2.44 21.23
CA SER A 174 -8.62 2.00 21.00
C SER A 174 -9.67 3.00 21.52
N ALA A 175 -9.38 3.70 22.63
CA ALA A 175 -10.21 4.79 23.13
C ALA A 175 -10.33 5.95 22.13
N MET A 176 -9.26 6.24 21.37
CA MET A 176 -9.28 7.25 20.30
C MET A 176 -10.04 6.75 19.06
N SER A 177 -9.92 5.47 18.70
CA SER A 177 -10.74 4.85 17.64
C SER A 177 -12.23 4.94 17.95
N LYS A 178 -12.62 4.59 19.18
CA LYS A 178 -14.01 4.71 19.67
C LYS A 178 -14.51 6.15 19.55
N ARG A 179 -13.75 7.12 20.10
CA ARG A 179 -14.10 8.55 20.04
C ARG A 179 -14.16 9.06 18.60
N LEU A 180 -13.28 8.60 17.71
CA LEU A 180 -13.30 8.98 16.30
C LEU A 180 -14.58 8.48 15.62
N ARG A 181 -15.02 7.25 15.92
CA ARG A 181 -16.26 6.67 15.40
C ARG A 181 -17.49 7.48 15.85
N GLU A 182 -17.58 7.79 17.14
CA GLU A 182 -18.67 8.58 17.72
C GLU A 182 -18.77 9.98 17.07
N VAL A 183 -17.66 10.71 17.04
CA VAL A 183 -17.62 12.07 16.48
C VAL A 183 -17.84 12.05 14.95
N ALA A 184 -17.32 11.06 14.23
CA ALA A 184 -17.53 10.93 12.78
C ALA A 184 -18.94 10.46 12.39
N ALA A 185 -19.69 9.85 13.31
CA ALA A 185 -21.11 9.56 13.12
C ALA A 185 -21.97 10.84 13.23
N VAL A 186 -21.61 11.77 14.11
CA VAL A 186 -22.33 13.04 14.33
C VAL A 186 -21.94 14.11 13.29
N HIS A 187 -20.65 14.26 12.97
CA HIS A 187 -20.13 15.35 12.15
C HIS A 187 -19.69 14.92 10.74
N GLY A 188 -19.86 13.64 10.38
CA GLY A 188 -19.35 13.08 9.14
C GLY A 188 -17.83 12.83 9.17
N LYS A 189 -17.29 12.36 8.04
CA LYS A 189 -15.91 11.85 7.92
C LYS A 189 -14.92 12.87 7.32
N ASP A 190 -15.05 14.17 7.63
CA ASP A 190 -14.05 15.15 7.19
C ASP A 190 -12.80 15.12 8.10
N PRO A 191 -11.63 14.64 7.61
CA PRO A 191 -10.41 14.60 8.39
C PRO A 191 -9.87 15.98 8.80
N ILE A 192 -10.22 17.06 8.07
CA ILE A 192 -9.76 18.41 8.37
C ILE A 192 -10.53 18.93 9.58
N PHE A 193 -11.86 19.02 9.48
CA PHE A 193 -12.72 19.44 10.59
C PHE A 193 -12.48 18.63 11.86
N LEU A 194 -12.43 17.29 11.76
CA LEU A 194 -12.22 16.41 12.91
C LEU A 194 -10.85 16.64 13.58
N ALA A 195 -9.79 16.89 12.80
CA ALA A 195 -8.45 17.11 13.34
C ALA A 195 -8.33 18.44 14.07
N TYR A 196 -8.95 19.51 13.56
CA TYR A 196 -8.90 20.81 14.23
C TYR A 196 -9.86 20.90 15.43
N LYS A 197 -11.04 20.28 15.35
CA LYS A 197 -12.09 20.42 16.38
C LYS A 197 -11.97 19.42 17.55
N PHE A 198 -11.60 18.16 17.28
CA PHE A 198 -11.68 17.07 18.28
C PHE A 198 -10.35 16.38 18.59
N PHE A 199 -9.42 16.39 17.63
CA PHE A 199 -8.11 15.74 17.73
C PHE A 199 -6.95 16.73 17.47
N PRO A 200 -6.87 17.86 18.21
CA PRO A 200 -5.98 18.97 17.88
C PRO A 200 -4.50 18.61 17.88
N SER A 201 -4.08 17.53 18.55
CA SER A 201 -2.71 17.00 18.51
C SER A 201 -2.35 16.28 17.21
N TYR A 202 -3.33 15.86 16.40
CA TYR A 202 -3.13 15.04 15.19
C TYR A 202 -3.17 15.87 13.91
N THR A 203 -2.53 15.38 12.84
CA THR A 203 -2.65 15.99 11.50
C THR A 203 -3.90 15.49 10.78
N PRO A 204 -4.51 16.28 9.87
CA PRO A 204 -5.60 15.80 9.01
C PRO A 204 -5.21 14.52 8.23
N SER A 205 -3.96 14.42 7.79
CA SER A 205 -3.43 13.22 7.14
C SER A 205 -3.47 11.99 8.05
N MET A 206 -3.13 12.14 9.34
CA MET A 206 -3.27 11.06 10.34
C MET A 206 -4.74 10.62 10.50
N LEU A 207 -5.68 11.56 10.69
CA LEU A 207 -7.10 11.22 10.81
C LEU A 207 -7.69 10.60 9.53
N SER A 208 -7.35 11.12 8.35
CA SER A 208 -7.78 10.52 7.07
C SER A 208 -7.38 9.04 6.99
N ARG A 209 -6.17 8.71 7.44
CA ARG A 209 -5.68 7.33 7.53
C ARG A 209 -6.38 6.49 8.61
N MET A 210 -6.90 7.09 9.69
CA MET A 210 -7.72 6.38 10.69
C MET A 210 -9.15 6.13 10.17
N LEU A 211 -9.78 7.15 9.58
CA LEU A 211 -11.13 7.08 9.00
C LEU A 211 -11.24 5.99 7.93
N LEU A 212 -10.21 5.82 7.09
CA LEU A 212 -10.11 4.75 6.09
C LEU A 212 -9.97 3.34 6.66
N ARG A 213 -9.75 3.19 7.98
CA ARG A 213 -9.56 1.90 8.66
C ARG A 213 -10.66 1.53 9.64
N MET A 214 -11.59 2.44 9.94
CA MET A 214 -12.70 2.16 10.86
C MET A 214 -13.46 0.91 10.38
N GLY A 215 -13.65 -0.07 11.27
CA GLY A 215 -14.25 -1.36 10.93
C GLY A 215 -13.31 -2.37 10.27
N THR A 216 -12.00 -2.10 10.24
CA THR A 216 -10.98 -3.08 9.83
C THR A 216 -10.17 -3.56 11.04
N PRO A 217 -9.51 -4.73 10.99
CA PRO A 217 -8.60 -5.20 12.05
C PRO A 217 -7.39 -4.27 12.34
N LEU A 218 -7.26 -3.17 11.59
CA LEU A 218 -6.17 -2.20 11.67
C LEU A 218 -6.61 -0.85 12.26
N GLU A 219 -7.85 -0.72 12.76
CA GLU A 219 -8.37 0.57 13.25
C GLU A 219 -7.60 1.12 14.46
N ASP A 220 -7.20 0.24 15.39
CA ASP A 220 -6.49 0.61 16.62
C ASP A 220 -4.97 0.78 16.43
N LEU A 221 -4.46 0.52 15.22
CA LEU A 221 -3.03 0.58 14.96
C LEU A 221 -2.58 1.99 14.56
N ASP A 222 -1.69 2.57 15.39
CA ASP A 222 -1.10 3.90 15.18
C ASP A 222 -0.66 4.13 13.73
N PRO A 223 -1.07 5.24 13.08
CA PRO A 223 -0.77 5.51 11.66
C PRO A 223 0.72 5.49 11.30
N ARG A 224 1.61 5.65 12.29
CA ARG A 224 3.08 5.56 12.16
C ARG A 224 3.58 4.13 12.06
N ARG A 225 2.91 3.14 12.67
CA ARG A 225 3.43 1.76 12.84
C ARG A 225 3.15 0.81 11.66
N LEU A 226 2.25 1.15 10.73
CA LEU A 226 1.83 0.19 9.69
C LEU A 226 2.82 -0.05 8.54
N ARG A 227 3.96 0.64 8.47
CA ARG A 227 5.01 0.30 7.48
C ARG A 227 5.73 -1.01 7.81
N PHE A 228 5.50 -1.59 8.99
CA PHE A 228 6.19 -2.77 9.51
C PHE A 228 5.33 -4.05 9.55
N LEU A 229 4.04 -3.96 9.21
CA LEU A 229 3.20 -5.15 9.11
C LEU A 229 3.58 -5.94 7.86
N LYS A 230 4.28 -7.06 8.06
CA LYS A 230 4.40 -8.09 7.03
C LYS A 230 2.99 -8.50 6.62
N LYS A 231 2.72 -8.60 5.32
CA LYS A 231 1.49 -9.26 4.85
C LYS A 231 1.45 -10.68 5.42
N PRO A 232 0.29 -11.20 5.84
CA PRO A 232 0.17 -12.63 6.10
C PRO A 232 0.59 -13.41 4.85
N ARG A 233 1.22 -14.57 5.07
CA ARG A 233 1.61 -15.51 4.02
C ARG A 233 0.39 -16.24 3.48
#